data_AF-A0A257KKC0-F1
#
_entry.id   AF-A0A257KKC0-F1
#
_cell.length_a   1.000
_cell.length_b   1.000
_cell.length_c   1.000
_cell.angle_alpha   90.00
_cell.angle_beta   90.00
_cell.angle_gamma   90.00
#
_symmetry.space_group_name_H-M   'P 1'
#
loop_
_entity.id
_entity.type
_entity.pdbx_description
1 polymer ?
#
loop_
_entity_poly.entity_id
_entity_poly.type
_entity_poly.pdbx_seq_one_letter_code
_entity_poly.pdbx_strand_id
1 'polypeptide(L)'
;MDNVDLQVLRQITQWQAAGHQVVLGTITRTWGSAPRPPGSAVAVRDDGLIAGSVSGGCIEDDLIDKARAGVLASGKPQVVRYGIDADAAHRFGLPCGGLIELVLEPVLPHTQLPALLQRLEAGQRVRRVLTLATGAVDLQPATDADELALDDTTLVTHHGPSWRLLLIGAGQMTQYLAQMAGALGYQVLVCDPREEYATGFEVP
;
A
#
# COMPACT_ATOMS: atom_id res chain seq x y z
N MET A 1 -4.41 7.06 -1.55
CA MET A 1 -3.43 6.08 -1.06
C MET A 1 -3.16 6.38 0.41
N ASP A 2 -3.05 5.35 1.25
CA ASP A 2 -2.67 5.52 2.65
C ASP A 2 -1.16 5.86 2.72
N ASN A 3 -0.71 6.63 3.71
CA ASN A 3 0.71 6.93 3.92
C ASN A 3 1.51 5.62 4.10
N VAL A 4 0.86 4.62 4.71
CA VAL A 4 1.42 3.27 4.86
C VAL A 4 1.80 2.64 3.51
N ASP A 5 0.97 2.76 2.48
CA ASP A 5 1.25 2.13 1.19
C ASP A 5 2.43 2.83 0.47
N LEU A 6 2.53 4.16 0.58
CA LEU A 6 3.71 4.90 0.08
C LEU A 6 5.00 4.45 0.80
N GLN A 7 4.94 4.22 2.11
CA GLN A 7 6.07 3.70 2.88
C GLN A 7 6.45 2.30 2.42
N VAL A 8 5.47 1.42 2.15
CA VAL A 8 5.72 0.09 1.58
C VAL A 8 6.45 0.19 0.24
N LEU A 9 5.99 1.04 -0.68
CA LEU A 9 6.65 1.24 -1.99
C LEU A 9 8.10 1.73 -1.85
N ARG A 10 8.35 2.69 -0.94
CA ARG A 10 9.71 3.16 -0.63
C ARG A 10 10.59 2.04 -0.06
N GLN A 11 10.05 1.25 0.86
CA GLN A 11 10.77 0.15 1.48
C GLN A 11 11.15 -0.94 0.46
N ILE A 12 10.24 -1.27 -0.47
CA ILE A 12 10.53 -2.20 -1.57
C ILE A 12 11.72 -1.70 -2.38
N THR A 13 11.73 -0.42 -2.75
CA THR A 13 12.80 0.15 -3.58
C THR A 13 14.16 0.10 -2.87
N GLN A 14 14.18 0.33 -1.55
CA GLN A 14 15.40 0.17 -0.74
C GLN A 14 15.88 -1.29 -0.71
N TRP A 15 14.97 -2.26 -0.53
CA TRP A 15 15.32 -3.68 -0.54
C TRP A 15 15.84 -4.15 -1.90
N GLN A 16 15.22 -3.70 -3.00
CA GLN A 16 15.70 -3.99 -4.34
C GLN A 16 17.10 -3.41 -4.58
N ALA A 17 17.35 -2.18 -4.13
CA ALA A 17 18.68 -1.56 -4.22
C ALA A 17 19.75 -2.32 -3.41
N ALA A 18 19.34 -2.97 -2.32
CA ALA A 18 20.18 -3.87 -1.52
C ALA A 18 20.33 -5.29 -2.12
N GLY A 19 19.74 -5.56 -3.29
CA GLY A 19 19.88 -6.83 -4.00
C GLY A 19 18.91 -7.94 -3.58
N HIS A 20 17.90 -7.62 -2.76
CA HIS A 20 16.92 -8.60 -2.33
C HIS A 20 15.79 -8.79 -3.34
N GLN A 21 15.27 -10.02 -3.40
CA GLN A 21 14.01 -10.29 -4.08
C GLN A 21 12.85 -9.90 -3.16
N VAL A 22 11.83 -9.28 -3.74
CA VAL A 22 10.68 -8.75 -3.01
C VAL A 22 9.41 -9.11 -3.76
N VAL A 23 8.35 -9.39 -3.02
CA VAL A 23 7.01 -9.61 -3.56
C VAL A 23 6.06 -8.59 -2.95
N LEU A 24 5.32 -7.89 -3.81
CA LEU A 24 4.29 -6.92 -3.44
C LEU A 24 2.93 -7.63 -3.48
N GLY A 25 2.23 -7.61 -2.35
CA GLY A 25 0.84 -8.03 -2.23
C GLY A 25 -0.08 -6.82 -2.26
N THR A 26 -1.13 -6.88 -3.07
CA THR A 26 -2.21 -5.88 -3.08
C THR A 26 -3.53 -6.56 -2.72
N ILE A 27 -4.25 -6.03 -1.72
CA ILE A 27 -5.60 -6.52 -1.40
C ILE A 27 -6.54 -6.10 -2.52
N THR A 28 -7.13 -7.07 -3.23
CA THR A 28 -8.07 -6.77 -4.32
C THR A 28 -9.52 -6.87 -3.89
N ARG A 29 -9.84 -7.77 -2.97
CA ARG A 29 -11.19 -7.92 -2.42
C ARG A 29 -11.15 -8.37 -0.97
N THR A 30 -12.20 -8.00 -0.25
CA THR A 30 -12.45 -8.43 1.12
C THR A 30 -13.92 -8.78 1.26
N TRP A 31 -14.23 -9.83 2.02
CA TRP A 31 -15.61 -10.18 2.39
C TRP A 31 -15.72 -10.29 3.90
N GLY A 32 -16.81 -9.80 4.48
CA GLY A 32 -16.95 -9.70 5.93
C GLY A 32 -16.00 -8.67 6.53
N SER A 33 -15.55 -8.91 7.76
CA SER A 33 -14.65 -8.00 8.49
C SER A 33 -13.19 -8.26 8.12
N ALA A 34 -12.58 -7.35 7.37
CA ALA A 34 -11.15 -7.35 7.06
C ALA A 34 -10.45 -6.13 7.71
N PRO A 35 -9.25 -6.29 8.32
CA PRO A 35 -8.57 -5.19 8.99
C PRO A 35 -8.11 -4.05 8.06
N ARG A 36 -7.83 -4.36 6.79
CA ARG A 36 -7.34 -3.42 5.78
C ARG A 36 -8.25 -3.45 4.54
N PRO A 37 -8.57 -2.28 3.95
CA PRO A 37 -9.47 -2.21 2.79
C PRO A 37 -8.79 -2.66 1.49
N PRO A 38 -9.56 -2.97 0.43
CA PRO A 38 -9.03 -3.12 -0.92
C PRO A 38 -8.16 -1.95 -1.34
N GLY A 39 -7.05 -2.24 -2.02
CA GLY A 39 -6.00 -1.30 -2.40
C GLY A 39 -4.82 -1.24 -1.44
N SER A 40 -4.95 -1.77 -0.22
CA SER A 40 -3.85 -1.81 0.73
C SER A 40 -2.70 -2.71 0.24
N ALA A 41 -1.48 -2.29 0.52
CA ALA A 41 -0.26 -2.98 0.11
C ALA A 41 0.46 -3.68 1.29
N VAL A 42 1.09 -4.81 0.97
CA VAL A 42 2.07 -5.49 1.83
C VAL A 42 3.26 -5.90 0.99
N ALA A 43 4.47 -5.88 1.52
CA ALA A 43 5.65 -6.39 0.84
C ALA A 43 6.36 -7.42 1.70
N VAL A 44 6.79 -8.51 1.08
CA VAL A 44 7.60 -9.55 1.72
C VAL A 44 8.90 -9.74 0.95
N ARG A 45 10.00 -9.75 1.69
CA ARG A 45 11.36 -9.97 1.18
C ARG A 45 11.70 -11.46 1.20
N ASP A 46 12.64 -11.89 0.37
CA ASP A 46 13.11 -13.28 0.27
C ASP A 46 13.52 -13.94 1.60
N ASP A 47 14.04 -13.17 2.56
CA ASP A 47 14.41 -13.67 3.89
C ASP A 47 13.29 -13.58 4.94
N GLY A 48 12.11 -13.10 4.53
CA GLY A 48 10.92 -13.00 5.38
C GLY A 48 10.76 -11.68 6.13
N LEU A 49 11.54 -10.64 5.82
CA LEU A 49 11.17 -9.30 6.28
C LEU A 49 9.88 -8.82 5.61
N ILE A 50 9.04 -8.13 6.38
CA ILE A 50 7.74 -7.64 5.93
C ILE A 50 7.61 -6.12 6.10
N ALA A 51 6.88 -5.47 5.20
CA ALA A 51 6.50 -4.06 5.29
C ALA A 51 5.01 -3.92 4.94
N GLY A 52 4.29 -3.09 5.70
CA GLY A 52 2.83 -3.01 5.60
C GLY A 52 2.13 -4.15 6.34
N SER A 53 0.82 -4.26 6.19
CA SER A 53 0.01 -5.30 6.82
C SER A 53 -1.27 -5.58 6.04
N VAL A 54 -1.81 -6.78 6.27
CA VAL A 54 -3.07 -7.29 5.70
C VAL A 54 -4.04 -7.61 6.82
N SER A 55 -3.63 -8.47 7.75
CA SER A 55 -4.49 -9.06 8.79
C SER A 55 -3.97 -8.86 10.21
N GLY A 56 -2.69 -8.49 10.37
CA GLY A 56 -2.07 -8.30 11.67
C GLY A 56 -1.45 -9.57 12.26
N GLY A 57 -1.14 -10.59 11.43
CA GLY A 57 -0.34 -11.74 11.86
C GLY A 57 -0.43 -12.93 10.92
N CYS A 58 -1.56 -13.61 10.87
CA CYS A 58 -1.60 -14.97 10.32
C CYS A 58 -1.40 -15.05 8.80
N ILE A 59 -1.89 -14.07 8.04
CA ILE A 59 -1.62 -14.00 6.59
C ILE A 59 -0.16 -13.60 6.35
N GLU A 60 0.37 -12.72 7.19
CA GLU A 60 1.77 -12.28 7.15
C GLU A 60 2.74 -13.44 7.39
N ASP A 61 2.48 -14.31 8.37
CA ASP A 61 3.31 -15.48 8.66
C ASP A 61 3.37 -16.45 7.48
N ASP A 62 2.24 -16.73 6.82
CA ASP A 62 2.21 -17.59 5.63
C ASP A 62 2.95 -16.96 4.44
N LEU A 63 2.86 -15.64 4.25
CA LEU A 63 3.63 -14.93 3.23
C LEU A 63 5.15 -15.03 3.51
N ILE A 64 5.55 -14.92 4.78
CA ILE A 64 6.95 -15.06 5.22
C ILE A 64 7.46 -16.47 4.91
N ASP A 65 6.70 -17.50 5.26
CA ASP A 65 7.08 -18.90 5.03
C ASP A 65 7.19 -19.19 3.52
N LYS A 66 6.23 -18.71 2.71
CA LYS A 66 6.26 -18.85 1.25
C LYS A 66 7.44 -18.11 0.61
N ALA A 67 7.78 -16.92 1.12
CA ALA A 67 8.92 -16.16 0.63
C ALA A 67 10.24 -16.91 0.90
N ARG A 68 10.44 -17.40 2.14
CA ARG A 68 11.63 -18.17 2.53
C ARG A 68 11.76 -19.49 1.78
N ALA A 69 10.62 -20.13 1.48
CA ALA A 69 10.58 -21.34 0.67
C ALA A 69 10.80 -21.07 -0.84
N GLY A 70 10.93 -19.81 -1.26
CA GLY A 70 11.10 -19.42 -2.67
C GLY A 70 9.84 -19.60 -3.52
N VAL A 71 8.69 -19.87 -2.92
CA VAL A 71 7.43 -20.15 -3.62
C VAL A 71 6.94 -18.91 -4.36
N LEU A 72 7.18 -17.73 -3.79
CA LEU A 72 6.77 -16.45 -4.38
C LEU A 72 7.73 -15.95 -5.47
N ALA A 73 8.81 -16.68 -5.76
CA ALA A 73 9.81 -16.29 -6.77
C ALA A 73 9.41 -16.69 -8.21
N SER A 74 8.16 -17.12 -8.46
CA SER A 74 7.71 -17.67 -9.75
C SER A 74 7.71 -16.69 -10.94
N GLY A 75 8.25 -15.49 -10.77
CA GLY A 75 8.41 -14.46 -11.80
C GLY A 75 7.10 -13.89 -12.37
N LYS A 76 5.95 -14.41 -11.94
CA LYS A 76 4.62 -14.03 -12.41
C LYS A 76 3.71 -13.70 -11.23
N PRO A 77 2.81 -12.71 -11.39
CA PRO A 77 1.76 -12.44 -10.43
C PRO A 77 0.85 -13.66 -10.18
N GLN A 78 0.37 -13.79 -8.94
CA GLN A 78 -0.55 -14.84 -8.52
C GLN A 78 -1.70 -14.25 -7.70
N VAL A 79 -2.92 -14.74 -7.91
CA VAL A 79 -4.07 -14.43 -7.05
C VAL A 79 -4.14 -15.48 -5.94
N VAL A 80 -4.12 -15.04 -4.69
CA VAL A 80 -4.23 -15.89 -3.50
C VAL A 80 -5.43 -15.45 -2.68
N ARG A 81 -6.20 -16.41 -2.17
CA ARG A 81 -7.35 -16.15 -1.31
C ARG A 81 -7.16 -16.83 0.04
N TYR A 82 -7.39 -16.08 1.11
CA TYR A 82 -7.28 -16.53 2.49
C TYR A 82 -8.65 -16.49 3.17
N GLY A 83 -9.03 -17.58 3.84
CA GLY A 83 -10.29 -17.71 4.60
C GLY A 83 -11.42 -18.49 3.92
N ILE A 84 -11.14 -19.30 2.88
CA ILE A 84 -12.17 -20.04 2.11
C ILE A 84 -12.63 -21.34 2.81
N ASP A 85 -11.77 -22.04 3.54
CA ASP A 85 -12.11 -23.32 4.16
C ASP A 85 -12.28 -23.21 5.68
N ALA A 86 -13.25 -23.94 6.25
CA ALA A 86 -13.43 -24.04 7.71
C ALA A 86 -12.16 -24.56 8.42
N ASP A 87 -11.38 -25.42 7.77
CA ASP A 87 -10.06 -25.87 8.23
C ASP A 87 -8.96 -24.80 8.05
N ALA A 88 -9.04 -23.97 7.00
CA ALA A 88 -8.14 -22.84 6.80
C ALA A 88 -8.45 -21.69 7.78
N ALA A 89 -9.71 -21.45 8.11
CA ALA A 89 -10.11 -20.47 9.12
C ALA A 89 -9.58 -20.83 10.51
N HIS A 90 -9.50 -22.13 10.84
CA HIS A 90 -8.87 -22.61 12.06
C HIS A 90 -7.33 -22.52 12.02
N ARG A 91 -6.72 -22.77 10.85
CA ARG A 91 -5.25 -22.73 10.63
C ARG A 91 -4.68 -21.30 10.55
N PHE A 92 -5.43 -20.36 9.97
CA PHE A 92 -5.03 -18.96 9.81
C PHE A 92 -5.62 -18.06 10.89
N GLY A 93 -6.31 -18.63 11.90
CA GLY A 93 -6.72 -17.91 13.11
C GLY A 93 -7.38 -16.55 12.86
N LEU A 94 -8.08 -16.35 11.73
CA LEU A 94 -8.71 -15.07 11.39
C LEU A 94 -9.85 -14.85 12.38
N PRO A 95 -9.65 -14.06 13.46
CA PRO A 95 -10.63 -13.98 14.56
C PRO A 95 -11.90 -13.24 14.09
N CYS A 96 -11.78 -12.52 12.97
CA CYS A 96 -12.78 -11.66 12.38
C CYS A 96 -13.69 -12.37 11.36
N GLY A 97 -13.42 -13.63 10.99
CA GLY A 97 -14.28 -14.42 10.08
C GLY A 97 -14.37 -13.89 8.64
N GLY A 98 -13.44 -13.03 8.22
CA GLY A 98 -13.41 -12.43 6.89
C GLY A 98 -12.58 -13.22 5.87
N LEU A 99 -12.88 -13.01 4.59
CA LEU A 99 -12.13 -13.53 3.45
C LEU A 99 -11.32 -12.39 2.81
N ILE A 100 -10.07 -12.65 2.41
CA ILE A 100 -9.22 -11.66 1.74
C ILE A 100 -8.65 -12.25 0.45
N GLU A 101 -8.75 -11.49 -0.65
CA GLU A 101 -8.10 -11.77 -1.94
C GLU A 101 -6.90 -10.85 -2.11
N LEU A 102 -5.75 -11.44 -2.41
CA LEU A 102 -4.48 -10.77 -2.64
C LEU A 102 -3.98 -11.08 -4.04
N VAL A 103 -3.48 -10.09 -4.75
CA VAL A 103 -2.57 -10.29 -5.88
C VAL A 103 -1.15 -10.15 -5.37
N LEU A 104 -0.37 -11.22 -5.45
CA LEU A 104 1.06 -11.24 -5.12
C LEU A 104 1.87 -11.11 -6.41
N GLU A 105 2.62 -10.03 -6.56
CA GLU A 105 3.48 -9.77 -7.72
C GLU A 105 4.96 -9.74 -7.34
N PRO A 106 5.82 -10.55 -7.98
CA PRO A 106 7.26 -10.42 -7.84
C PRO A 106 7.73 -9.07 -8.38
N VAL A 107 8.51 -8.34 -7.59
CA VAL A 107 8.98 -7.01 -7.97
C VAL A 107 10.22 -7.14 -8.85
N LEU A 108 10.02 -6.92 -10.15
CA LEU A 108 11.02 -7.05 -11.21
C LEU A 108 11.23 -5.71 -11.94
N PRO A 109 12.29 -5.53 -12.75
CA PRO A 109 12.54 -4.25 -13.44
C PRO A 109 11.35 -3.73 -14.27
N HIS A 110 10.57 -4.63 -14.88
CA HIS A 110 9.41 -4.28 -15.69
C HIS A 110 8.16 -3.91 -14.87
N THR A 111 8.20 -3.99 -13.53
CA THR A 111 7.09 -3.55 -12.67
C THR A 111 7.10 -2.05 -12.41
N GLN A 112 8.16 -1.36 -12.83
CA GLN A 112 8.30 0.10 -12.86
C GLN A 112 8.12 0.81 -11.50
N LEU A 113 8.39 0.15 -10.36
CA LEU A 113 8.19 0.77 -9.04
C LEU A 113 9.03 2.04 -8.80
N PRO A 114 10.31 2.13 -9.19
CA PRO A 114 11.05 3.39 -9.04
C PRO A 114 10.43 4.55 -9.82
N ALA A 115 9.93 4.29 -11.04
CA ALA A 115 9.24 5.28 -11.85
C ALA A 115 7.88 5.69 -11.24
N LEU A 116 7.15 4.73 -10.66
CA LEU A 116 5.93 5.01 -9.90
C LEU A 116 6.23 5.94 -8.73
N LEU A 117 7.20 5.62 -7.89
CA LEU A 117 7.58 6.44 -6.74
C LEU A 117 7.97 7.86 -7.16
N GLN A 118 8.78 8.00 -8.22
CA GLN A 118 9.17 9.31 -8.73
C GLN A 118 7.95 10.18 -9.11
N ARG A 119 6.94 9.59 -9.77
CA ARG A 119 5.70 10.30 -10.13
C ARG A 119 4.89 10.69 -8.88
N LEU A 120 4.81 9.81 -7.89
CA LEU A 120 4.10 10.08 -6.63
C LEU A 120 4.78 11.19 -5.81
N GLU A 121 6.11 11.20 -5.76
CA GLU A 121 6.89 12.25 -5.10
C GLU A 121 6.79 13.61 -5.81
N ALA A 122 6.57 13.60 -7.13
CA ALA A 122 6.22 14.79 -7.89
C ALA A 122 4.74 15.22 -7.74
N GLY A 123 3.97 14.57 -6.87
CA GLY A 123 2.56 14.89 -6.60
C GLY A 123 1.58 14.45 -7.69
N GLN A 124 1.99 13.56 -8.59
CA GLN A 124 1.15 13.06 -9.68
C GLN A 124 0.26 11.91 -9.22
N ARG A 125 -0.96 11.84 -9.76
CA ARG A 125 -1.82 10.65 -9.65
C ARG A 125 -1.53 9.71 -10.82
N VAL A 126 -1.32 8.44 -10.51
CA VAL A 126 -0.89 7.40 -11.43
C VAL A 126 -1.88 6.25 -11.40
N ARG A 127 -2.41 5.92 -12.58
CA ARG A 127 -3.09 4.65 -12.84
C ARG A 127 -2.03 3.61 -13.21
N ARG A 128 -1.96 2.52 -12.45
CA ARG A 128 -1.03 1.43 -12.65
C ARG A 128 -1.79 0.18 -13.10
N VAL A 129 -1.43 -0.33 -14.29
CA VAL A 129 -2.03 -1.54 -14.88
C VAL A 129 -1.01 -2.65 -14.87
N LEU A 130 -1.23 -3.68 -14.07
CA LEU A 130 -0.43 -4.89 -14.02
C LEU A 130 -1.08 -5.96 -14.90
N THR A 131 -0.34 -6.52 -15.86
CA THR A 131 -0.76 -7.70 -16.62
C THR A 131 -0.38 -8.98 -15.88
N LEU A 132 -1.37 -9.77 -15.46
CA LEU A 132 -1.17 -10.94 -14.62
C LEU A 132 -0.35 -12.05 -15.29
N ALA A 133 -0.49 -12.22 -16.61
CA ALA A 133 0.20 -13.28 -17.34
C ALA A 133 1.72 -13.08 -17.44
N THR A 134 2.17 -11.82 -17.39
CA THR A 134 3.56 -11.43 -17.67
C THR A 134 4.25 -10.69 -16.53
N GLY A 135 3.49 -10.10 -15.61
CA GLY A 135 4.01 -9.16 -14.62
C GLY A 135 4.28 -7.76 -15.17
N ALA A 136 4.09 -7.53 -16.48
CA ALA A 136 4.35 -6.24 -17.11
C ALA A 136 3.42 -5.15 -16.55
N VAL A 137 3.99 -3.98 -16.28
CA VAL A 137 3.25 -2.84 -15.75
C VAL A 137 3.24 -1.71 -16.77
N ASP A 138 2.08 -1.08 -16.93
CA ASP A 138 1.94 0.20 -17.60
C ASP A 138 1.52 1.28 -16.59
N LEU A 139 2.18 2.44 -16.66
CA LEU A 139 1.95 3.59 -15.77
C LEU A 139 1.35 4.74 -16.56
N GLN A 140 0.08 5.03 -16.30
CA GLN A 140 -0.71 6.02 -17.01
C GLN A 140 -1.10 7.18 -16.07
N PRO A 141 -1.35 8.40 -16.59
CA PRO A 141 -2.03 9.44 -15.82
C PRO A 141 -3.41 8.95 -15.34
N ALA A 142 -3.80 9.28 -14.12
CA ALA A 142 -5.16 8.98 -13.64
C ALA A 142 -6.18 9.96 -14.26
N THR A 143 -7.24 9.44 -14.89
CA THR A 143 -8.27 10.24 -15.59
C THR A 143 -9.63 10.28 -14.88
N ASP A 144 -10.03 9.19 -14.22
CA ASP A 144 -11.38 8.98 -13.66
C ASP A 144 -11.37 8.58 -12.16
N ALA A 145 -12.48 8.02 -11.67
CA ALA A 145 -12.62 7.50 -10.31
C ALA A 145 -11.51 6.50 -9.95
N ASP A 146 -10.98 6.62 -8.74
CA ASP A 146 -9.90 5.77 -8.22
C ASP A 146 -10.44 4.41 -7.76
N GLU A 147 -11.00 3.63 -8.68
CA GLU A 147 -11.47 2.28 -8.38
C GLU A 147 -10.40 1.23 -8.67
N LEU A 148 -10.13 0.39 -7.67
CA LEU A 148 -9.35 -0.82 -7.86
C LEU A 148 -10.19 -1.82 -8.66
N ALA A 149 -9.62 -2.37 -9.74
CA ALA A 149 -10.28 -3.36 -10.57
C ALA A 149 -9.36 -4.55 -10.84
N LEU A 150 -9.88 -5.76 -10.65
CA LEU A 150 -9.22 -7.01 -10.99
C LEU A 150 -10.12 -7.79 -11.94
N ASP A 151 -9.58 -8.11 -13.12
CA ASP A 151 -10.15 -9.06 -14.08
C ASP A 151 -9.19 -10.26 -14.29
N ASP A 152 -9.51 -11.16 -15.22
CA ASP A 152 -8.73 -12.38 -15.48
C ASP A 152 -7.33 -12.10 -16.05
N THR A 153 -7.10 -10.89 -16.56
CA THR A 153 -5.89 -10.52 -17.30
C THR A 153 -5.10 -9.40 -16.63
N THR A 154 -5.78 -8.48 -15.94
CA THR A 154 -5.17 -7.27 -15.40
C THR A 154 -5.64 -6.92 -14.00
N LEU A 155 -4.73 -6.31 -13.24
CA LEU A 155 -5.01 -5.58 -12.02
C LEU A 155 -4.77 -4.08 -12.28
N VAL A 156 -5.81 -3.27 -12.09
CA VAL A 156 -5.74 -1.82 -12.15
C VAL A 156 -5.74 -1.27 -10.72
N THR A 157 -4.72 -0.47 -10.40
CA THR A 157 -4.57 0.21 -9.12
C THR A 157 -4.33 1.70 -9.33
N HIS A 158 -4.75 2.50 -8.36
CA HIS A 158 -4.62 3.95 -8.40
C HIS A 158 -3.73 4.41 -7.26
N HIS A 159 -2.67 5.13 -7.61
CA HIS A 159 -1.68 5.64 -6.67
C HIS A 159 -1.67 7.15 -6.78
N GLY A 160 -1.66 7.84 -5.64
CA GLY A 160 -1.64 9.29 -5.61
C GLY A 160 -0.94 9.78 -4.36
N PRO A 161 -0.57 11.08 -4.33
CA PRO A 161 0.02 11.67 -3.15
C PRO A 161 -0.94 11.59 -1.95
N SER A 162 -0.40 11.78 -0.75
CA SER A 162 -1.20 11.97 0.46
C SER A 162 -2.24 13.08 0.25
N TRP A 163 -3.43 12.89 0.83
CA TRP A 163 -4.45 13.92 0.85
C TRP A 163 -3.91 15.18 1.53
N ARG A 164 -4.20 16.36 0.96
CA ARG A 164 -3.75 17.63 1.52
C ARG A 164 -4.86 18.26 2.35
N LEU A 165 -4.52 18.69 3.56
CA LEU A 165 -5.41 19.45 4.44
C LEU A 165 -4.83 20.85 4.64
N LEU A 166 -5.52 21.86 4.14
CA LEU A 166 -5.19 23.26 4.38
C LEU A 166 -5.99 23.77 5.59
N LEU A 167 -5.30 24.15 6.65
CA LEU A 167 -5.86 24.74 7.86
C LEU A 167 -5.61 26.24 7.86
N ILE A 168 -6.69 27.02 8.00
CA ILE A 168 -6.63 28.48 8.04
C ILE A 168 -6.75 28.94 9.50
N GLY A 169 -5.68 29.57 10.00
CA GLY A 169 -5.52 30.03 11.38
C GLY A 169 -4.60 29.11 12.19
N ALA A 170 -3.51 29.65 12.73
CA ALA A 170 -2.49 28.94 13.51
C ALA A 170 -2.77 29.06 15.02
N GLY A 171 -3.97 28.70 15.44
CA GLY A 171 -4.38 28.69 16.86
C GLY A 171 -4.13 27.35 17.55
N GLN A 172 -4.34 27.30 18.87
CA GLN A 172 -4.17 26.09 19.68
C GLN A 172 -5.02 24.89 19.19
N MET A 173 -6.25 25.14 18.71
CA MET A 173 -7.10 24.09 18.14
C MET A 173 -6.51 23.49 16.86
N THR A 174 -5.88 24.31 16.03
CA THR A 174 -5.23 23.89 14.79
C THR A 174 -4.06 22.95 15.07
N GLN A 175 -3.35 23.12 16.19
CA GLN A 175 -2.25 22.23 16.57
C GLN A 175 -2.74 20.80 16.82
N TYR A 176 -3.83 20.63 17.58
CA TYR A 176 -4.42 19.32 17.81
C TYR A 176 -4.96 18.70 16.51
N LEU A 177 -5.65 19.51 15.69
CA LEU A 177 -6.17 19.03 14.41
C LEU A 177 -5.05 18.63 13.45
N ALA A 178 -3.96 19.39 13.39
CA ALA A 178 -2.79 19.08 12.56
C ALA A 178 -2.14 17.76 12.99
N GLN A 179 -1.99 17.52 14.30
CA GLN A 179 -1.48 16.24 14.81
C GLN A 179 -2.39 15.05 14.45
N MET A 180 -3.70 15.19 14.65
CA MET A 180 -4.66 14.15 14.29
C MET A 180 -4.65 13.89 12.77
N ALA A 181 -4.64 14.95 11.95
CA ALA A 181 -4.61 14.83 10.51
C ALA A 181 -3.31 14.20 10.00
N GLY A 182 -2.17 14.56 10.59
CA GLY A 182 -0.88 13.93 10.31
C GLY A 182 -0.89 12.43 10.65
N ALA A 183 -1.44 12.06 11.80
CA ALA A 183 -1.62 10.64 12.17
C ALA A 183 -2.56 9.88 11.23
N LEU A 184 -3.53 10.56 10.62
CA LEU A 184 -4.42 10.02 9.58
C LEU A 184 -3.80 10.04 8.17
N GLY A 185 -2.54 10.46 8.03
CA GLY A 185 -1.79 10.44 6.78
C GLY A 185 -2.02 11.63 5.85
N TYR A 186 -2.63 12.72 6.33
CA TYR A 186 -2.74 13.96 5.56
C TYR A 186 -1.42 14.72 5.51
N GLN A 187 -1.12 15.33 4.36
CA GLN A 187 -0.16 16.40 4.27
C GLN A 187 -0.82 17.70 4.76
N VAL A 188 -0.44 18.15 5.96
CA VAL A 188 -1.04 19.34 6.59
C VAL A 188 -0.29 20.60 6.18
N LEU A 189 -1.03 21.61 5.75
CA LEU A 189 -0.51 22.96 5.52
C LEU A 189 -1.27 23.91 6.44
N VAL A 190 -0.56 24.76 7.17
CA VAL A 190 -1.16 25.78 8.04
C VAL A 190 -0.85 27.16 7.47
N CYS A 191 -1.89 27.98 7.34
CA CYS A 191 -1.79 29.35 6.86
C CYS A 191 -2.42 30.29 7.87
N ASP A 192 -1.64 31.23 8.38
CA ASP A 192 -2.13 32.34 9.19
C ASP A 192 -1.48 33.64 8.70
N PRO A 193 -2.25 34.70 8.41
CA PRO A 193 -1.70 35.97 7.97
C PRO A 193 -0.95 36.73 9.08
N ARG A 194 -1.07 36.32 10.34
CA ARG A 194 -0.43 36.98 11.49
C ARG A 194 0.92 36.33 11.79
N GLU A 195 2.00 37.10 11.68
CA GLU A 195 3.37 36.62 11.87
C GLU A 195 3.60 36.07 13.28
N GLU A 196 2.92 36.61 14.30
CA GLU A 196 3.03 36.21 15.70
C GLU A 196 2.53 34.78 15.94
N TYR A 197 1.59 34.31 15.12
CA TYR A 197 1.05 32.96 15.19
C TYR A 197 1.79 32.00 14.26
N ALA A 198 2.28 32.48 13.11
CA ALA A 198 2.99 31.65 12.14
C ALA A 198 4.39 31.21 12.62
N THR A 199 5.12 32.08 13.31
CA THR A 199 6.52 31.80 13.73
C THR A 199 6.64 30.80 14.89
N GLY A 200 5.57 30.64 15.70
CA GLY A 200 5.55 29.71 16.84
C GLY A 200 4.81 28.40 16.56
N PHE A 201 4.27 28.20 15.37
CA PHE A 201 3.46 27.03 15.04
C PHE A 201 4.29 25.98 14.31
N GLU A 202 4.52 24.85 14.97
CA GLU A 202 5.16 23.69 14.35
C GLU A 202 4.10 22.73 13.79
N VAL A 203 4.15 22.52 12.48
CA VAL A 203 3.41 21.44 11.82
C VAL A 203 4.23 20.16 12.00
N PRO A 204 3.65 19.07 12.56
CA PRO A 204 4.35 17.79 12.72
C PRO A 204 4.66 17.10 11.38
#